data_AF-A0A0A2A9Y6-F1
#
_entry.id   AF-A0A0A2A9Y6-F1
#
_cell.length_a   1.000
_cell.length_b   1.000
_cell.length_c   1.000
_cell.angle_alpha   90.00
_cell.angle_beta   90.00
_cell.angle_gamma   90.00
#
_symmetry.space_group_name_H-M   'P 1'
#
loop_
_entity.id
_entity.type
_entity.pdbx_description
1 polymer ?
#
loop_
_entity_poly.entity_id
_entity_poly.type
_entity_poly.pdbx_seq_one_letter_code
_entity_poly.pdbx_strand_id
1 'polypeptide(L)'
;MLLINKALNLNFIFLIIKNFYFRKNEPITNSYLLYSNHSSKKTVIIKKIIKNIMHRQDAIYLDQLCPKISNKSWRESLHKLTKYKCIYCGNPSESLDHLHPMSKGGASKTSNCVPCCLSCNGKKSDLEVLSWYRKQKFYDPRRAMAIRAWFNDDLKLASVILNYLN
;
A
#
# COMPACT_ATOMS: atom_id res chain seq x y z
N MET A 1 -12.51 47.51 -12.24
CA MET A 1 -13.98 47.56 -12.40
C MET A 1 -14.29 46.82 -13.70
N LEU A 2 -14.82 45.60 -13.81
CA LEU A 2 -15.56 44.69 -12.93
C LEU A 2 -15.30 43.22 -13.37
N LEU A 3 -15.28 42.35 -12.36
CA LEU A 3 -15.52 40.90 -12.25
C LEU A 3 -15.93 40.08 -13.50
N ILE A 4 -15.24 38.94 -13.75
CA ILE A 4 -15.87 37.63 -14.05
C ILE A 4 -15.07 36.47 -13.39
N ASN A 5 -15.59 36.02 -12.24
CA ASN A 5 -15.72 34.67 -11.70
C ASN A 5 -14.58 33.63 -11.64
N LYS A 6 -14.20 33.35 -10.38
CA LYS A 6 -13.95 32.02 -9.80
C LYS A 6 -14.99 30.99 -10.28
N ALA A 7 -14.55 29.98 -11.03
CA ALA A 7 -15.13 28.63 -11.00
C ALA A 7 -14.22 27.68 -11.79
N LEU A 8 -13.10 27.27 -11.20
CA LEU A 8 -12.53 25.99 -11.58
C LEU A 8 -13.58 24.95 -11.19
N ASN A 9 -14.30 24.52 -12.22
CA ASN A 9 -15.51 23.73 -12.16
C ASN A 9 -15.29 22.57 -11.18
N LEU A 10 -16.03 22.56 -10.06
CA LEU A 10 -16.00 21.47 -9.08
C LEU A 10 -16.16 20.10 -9.74
N ASN A 11 -16.81 20.02 -10.92
CA ASN A 11 -16.91 18.81 -11.73
C ASN A 11 -15.55 18.29 -12.25
N PHE A 12 -14.54 19.14 -12.49
CA PHE A 12 -13.21 18.73 -12.97
C PHE A 12 -12.37 18.10 -11.84
N ILE A 13 -12.45 18.69 -10.64
CA ILE A 13 -11.86 18.12 -9.42
C ILE A 13 -12.59 16.82 -9.05
N PHE A 14 -13.93 16.77 -9.21
CA PHE A 14 -14.71 15.56 -8.99
C PHE A 14 -14.37 14.46 -10.01
N LEU A 15 -14.00 14.79 -11.25
CA LEU A 15 -13.57 13.83 -12.27
C LEU A 15 -12.22 13.18 -11.90
N ILE A 16 -11.29 13.96 -11.36
CA ILE A 16 -9.98 13.46 -10.92
C ILE A 16 -10.12 12.60 -9.66
N ILE A 17 -10.98 13.00 -8.72
CA ILE A 17 -11.24 12.23 -7.49
C ILE A 17 -12.06 10.96 -7.78
N LYS A 18 -13.05 11.00 -8.68
CA LYS A 18 -13.80 9.79 -9.11
C LYS A 18 -12.90 8.76 -9.78
N ASN A 19 -11.95 9.19 -10.62
CA ASN A 19 -11.00 8.28 -11.28
C ASN A 19 -10.01 7.65 -10.30
N PHE A 20 -9.75 8.28 -9.15
CA PHE A 20 -8.84 7.74 -8.14
C PHE A 20 -9.52 6.79 -7.13
N TYR A 21 -10.84 6.88 -6.94
CA TYR A 21 -11.51 6.14 -5.85
C TYR A 21 -12.59 5.13 -6.21
N PHE A 22 -13.10 5.04 -7.45
CA PHE A 22 -14.08 4.00 -7.78
C PHE A 22 -13.99 3.53 -9.23
N ARG A 23 -13.40 2.35 -9.44
CA ARG A 23 -13.76 1.46 -10.55
C ARG A 23 -13.66 -0.01 -10.10
N LYS A 24 -14.67 -0.43 -9.33
CA LYS A 24 -15.06 -1.85 -9.29
C LYS A 24 -15.93 -2.09 -10.52
N ASN A 25 -15.59 -3.13 -11.27
CA ASN A 25 -16.31 -3.77 -12.37
C ASN A 25 -16.07 -3.21 -13.79
N GLU A 26 -15.75 -4.15 -14.68
CA GLU A 26 -15.53 -4.13 -16.14
C GLU A 26 -14.06 -4.14 -16.66
N PRO A 27 -13.76 -5.02 -17.65
CA PRO A 27 -12.41 -5.45 -18.01
C PRO A 27 -11.78 -4.47 -18.98
N ILE A 28 -10.53 -4.06 -18.73
CA ILE A 28 -9.82 -3.16 -19.65
C ILE A 28 -8.49 -3.79 -20.04
N THR A 29 -8.55 -4.46 -21.18
CA THR A 29 -7.46 -4.57 -22.15
C THR A 29 -7.06 -3.18 -22.63
N ASN A 30 -6.12 -2.52 -21.95
CA ASN A 30 -5.26 -1.49 -22.55
C ASN A 30 -4.15 -1.06 -21.58
N SER A 31 -3.00 -1.69 -21.74
CA SER A 31 -1.63 -1.15 -21.72
C SER A 31 -1.29 0.18 -21.01
N TYR A 32 -1.86 0.49 -19.85
CA TYR A 32 -1.34 1.54 -18.97
C TYR A 32 -1.04 0.93 -17.59
N LEU A 33 0.24 0.60 -17.45
CA LEU A 33 0.91 -0.01 -16.32
C LEU A 33 0.38 0.45 -14.96
N LEU A 34 -0.21 -0.53 -14.26
CA LEU A 34 -0.49 -0.53 -12.83
C LEU A 34 0.78 -0.16 -12.05
N TYR A 35 0.62 0.79 -11.13
CA TYR A 35 1.67 1.28 -10.24
C TYR A 35 2.19 0.17 -9.33
N SER A 36 3.39 -0.33 -9.65
CA SER A 36 4.18 -1.20 -8.78
C SER A 36 5.49 -0.48 -8.39
N ASN A 37 5.60 -0.07 -7.14
CA ASN A 37 6.80 0.53 -6.57
C ASN A 37 7.92 -0.51 -6.40
N HIS A 38 8.88 -0.59 -7.34
CA HIS A 38 10.31 -0.84 -7.08
C HIS A 38 11.12 -0.91 -8.39
N SER A 39 11.93 0.11 -8.67
CA SER A 39 13.26 0.01 -9.31
C SER A 39 13.80 1.43 -9.50
N SER A 40 14.99 1.69 -8.97
CA SER A 40 15.73 2.97 -9.08
C SER A 40 15.93 3.48 -10.51
N LYS A 41 15.76 2.61 -11.53
CA LYS A 41 15.80 2.99 -12.95
C LYS A 41 14.48 3.61 -13.47
N LYS A 42 13.32 3.30 -12.87
CA LYS A 42 12.00 3.78 -13.34
C LYS A 42 11.70 5.22 -12.93
N THR A 43 12.23 5.68 -11.79
CA THR A 43 12.12 7.09 -11.35
C THR A 43 12.79 8.03 -12.36
N VAL A 44 13.85 7.57 -13.04
CA VAL A 44 14.56 8.34 -14.06
C VAL A 44 13.72 8.46 -15.34
N ILE A 45 13.06 7.39 -15.76
CA ILE A 45 12.24 7.34 -16.98
C ILE A 45 10.96 8.18 -16.82
N ILE A 46 10.27 8.07 -15.67
CA ILE A 46 9.08 8.87 -15.36
C ILE A 46 9.43 10.36 -15.30
N LYS A 47 10.54 10.73 -14.64
CA LYS A 47 11.03 12.12 -14.66
C LYS A 47 11.32 12.64 -16.07
N LYS A 48 11.79 11.77 -16.98
CA LYS A 48 12.13 12.16 -18.36
C LYS A 48 10.89 12.36 -19.24
N ILE A 49 9.88 11.51 -19.09
CA ILE A 49 8.60 11.62 -19.83
C ILE A 49 7.79 12.83 -19.33
N ILE A 50 7.66 12.99 -18.01
CA ILE A 50 6.95 14.12 -17.39
C ILE A 50 7.62 15.46 -17.76
N LYS A 51 8.95 15.52 -17.76
CA LYS A 51 9.72 16.73 -18.15
C LYS A 51 9.57 17.10 -19.64
N ASN A 52 9.24 16.14 -20.50
CA ASN A 52 9.02 16.38 -21.93
C ASN A 52 7.56 16.78 -22.26
N ILE A 53 6.60 16.51 -21.36
CA ILE A 53 5.17 16.80 -21.57
C ILE A 53 4.73 18.06 -20.79
N MET A 54 5.43 18.42 -19.71
CA MET A 54 5.03 19.53 -18.83
C MET A 54 5.84 20.80 -19.07
N HIS A 55 5.15 21.94 -19.16
CA HIS A 55 5.79 23.25 -19.19
C HIS A 55 6.56 23.49 -17.89
N ARG A 56 7.66 24.26 -17.97
CA ARG A 56 8.60 24.48 -16.85
C ARG A 56 7.94 25.05 -15.59
N GLN A 57 6.77 25.69 -15.73
CA GLN A 57 5.97 26.25 -14.64
C GLN A 57 5.13 25.19 -13.89
N ASP A 58 4.72 24.10 -14.54
CA ASP A 58 3.89 23.05 -13.92
C ASP A 58 4.72 22.01 -13.14
N ALA A 59 6.02 21.92 -13.43
CA ALA A 59 6.95 21.00 -12.76
C ALA A 59 7.12 21.32 -11.26
N ILE A 60 6.90 22.58 -10.86
CA ILE A 60 6.93 23.02 -9.46
C ILE A 60 5.75 22.42 -8.67
N TYR A 61 4.63 22.16 -9.35
CA TYR A 61 3.40 21.68 -8.70
C TYR A 61 3.46 20.17 -8.38
N LEU A 62 4.22 19.38 -9.14
CA LEU A 62 4.35 17.94 -8.88
C LEU A 62 5.07 17.61 -7.58
N ASP A 63 6.08 18.38 -7.16
CA ASP A 63 6.78 18.13 -5.89
C ASP A 63 5.90 18.53 -4.68
N GLN A 64 4.93 19.44 -4.89
CA GLN A 64 3.91 19.81 -3.89
C GLN A 64 2.70 18.85 -3.88
N LEU A 65 2.40 18.18 -4.99
CA LEU A 65 1.32 17.18 -5.11
C LEU A 65 1.76 15.74 -4.82
N CYS A 66 3.02 15.40 -5.09
CA CYS A 66 3.65 14.14 -4.68
C CYS A 66 4.51 14.44 -3.46
N PRO A 67 3.93 14.48 -2.24
CA PRO A 67 4.76 14.44 -1.05
C PRO A 67 5.69 13.25 -1.22
N LYS A 68 7.00 13.45 -1.03
CA LYS A 68 7.95 12.33 -0.91
C LYS A 68 7.41 11.46 0.21
N ILE A 69 6.64 10.42 -0.14
CA ILE A 69 6.16 9.44 0.83
C ILE A 69 7.43 8.74 1.27
N SER A 70 8.00 9.26 2.36
CA SER A 70 9.16 8.64 2.96
C SER A 70 8.78 7.22 3.30
N ASN A 71 9.71 6.28 3.13
CA ASN A 71 9.52 4.90 3.61
C ASN A 71 9.07 4.89 5.08
N LYS A 72 9.47 5.88 5.89
CA LYS A 72 9.00 6.06 7.26
C LYS A 72 7.49 6.26 7.36
N SER A 73 6.91 7.16 6.56
CA SER A 73 5.46 7.42 6.56
C SER A 73 4.65 6.21 6.09
N TRP A 74 5.14 5.49 5.08
CA TRP A 74 4.50 4.24 4.63
C TRP A 74 4.58 3.12 5.68
N ARG A 75 5.75 2.91 6.31
CA ARG A 75 5.88 1.90 7.37
C ARG A 75 4.94 2.21 8.55
N GLU A 76 4.91 3.47 8.96
CA GLU A 76 4.03 3.96 10.02
C GLU A 76 2.55 3.74 9.69
N SER A 77 2.12 3.94 8.44
CA SER A 77 0.73 3.72 8.06
C SER A 77 0.32 2.25 8.18
N LEU A 78 1.21 1.30 7.89
CA LEU A 78 0.93 -0.13 8.08
C LEU A 78 0.73 -0.47 9.55
N HIS A 79 1.59 0.02 10.45
CA HIS A 79 1.42 -0.18 11.89
C HIS A 79 0.07 0.39 12.38
N LYS A 80 -0.36 1.55 11.88
CA LYS A 80 -1.66 2.13 12.22
C LYS A 80 -2.84 1.24 11.80
N LEU A 81 -2.79 0.61 10.62
CA LEU A 81 -3.86 -0.28 10.14
C LEU A 81 -4.13 -1.46 11.07
N THR A 82 -3.12 -1.93 11.80
CA THR A 82 -3.24 -3.03 12.77
C THR A 82 -3.27 -2.55 14.22
N LYS A 83 -3.44 -1.24 14.48
CA LYS A 83 -3.38 -0.63 15.82
C LYS A 83 -2.08 -1.00 16.57
N TYR A 84 -0.96 -0.99 15.86
CA TYR A 84 0.35 -1.37 16.35
C TYR A 84 0.42 -2.80 16.91
N LYS A 85 -0.44 -3.69 16.42
CA LYS A 85 -0.42 -5.12 16.75
C LYS A 85 0.19 -5.95 15.63
N CYS A 86 0.90 -6.99 16.02
CA CYS A 86 1.43 -8.02 15.16
C CYS A 86 0.26 -8.76 14.50
N ILE A 87 0.30 -8.86 13.16
CA ILE A 87 -0.75 -9.55 12.41
C ILE A 87 -0.85 -11.04 12.80
N TYR A 88 0.29 -11.64 13.18
CA TYR A 88 0.38 -13.06 13.51
C TYR A 88 -0.10 -13.38 14.93
N CYS A 89 0.47 -12.75 15.95
CA CYS A 89 0.21 -13.12 17.35
C CYS A 89 -0.56 -12.08 18.17
N GLY A 90 -0.76 -10.86 17.66
CA GLY A 90 -1.43 -9.79 18.40
C GLY A 90 -0.58 -9.02 19.43
N ASN A 91 0.67 -9.43 19.67
CA ASN A 91 1.63 -8.64 20.47
C ASN A 91 1.99 -7.32 19.78
N PRO A 92 2.63 -6.35 20.46
CA PRO A 92 3.08 -5.11 19.83
C PRO A 92 3.91 -5.38 18.56
N SER A 93 3.62 -4.65 17.49
CA SER A 93 4.39 -4.69 16.25
C SER A 93 5.58 -3.76 16.33
N GLU A 94 6.75 -4.23 15.91
CA GLU A 94 8.03 -3.50 15.99
C GLU A 94 8.73 -3.41 14.64
N SER A 95 8.34 -4.29 13.70
CA SER A 95 8.93 -4.37 12.37
C SER A 95 7.87 -4.67 11.32
N LEU A 96 8.29 -4.66 10.06
CA LEU A 96 7.52 -5.18 8.95
C LEU A 96 8.12 -6.49 8.48
N ASP A 97 7.25 -7.43 8.13
CA ASP A 97 7.62 -8.69 7.51
C ASP A 97 6.98 -8.81 6.11
N HIS A 98 7.64 -9.53 5.22
CA HIS A 98 7.16 -9.82 3.87
C HIS A 98 6.42 -11.15 3.83
N LEU A 99 5.12 -11.14 3.52
CA LEU A 99 4.27 -12.33 3.40
C LEU A 99 4.84 -13.33 2.38
N HIS A 100 5.21 -12.84 1.20
CA HIS A 100 6.10 -13.49 0.26
C HIS A 100 7.53 -12.97 0.51
N PRO A 101 8.46 -13.81 1.00
CA PRO A 101 9.79 -13.38 1.41
C PRO A 101 10.57 -12.65 0.33
N MET A 102 11.30 -11.61 0.72
CA MET A 102 12.15 -10.84 -0.20
C MET A 102 13.23 -11.70 -0.86
N SER A 103 13.81 -12.66 -0.12
CA SER A 103 14.77 -13.64 -0.65
C SER A 103 14.18 -14.54 -1.76
N LYS A 104 12.86 -14.61 -1.88
CA LYS A 104 12.12 -15.40 -2.87
C LYS A 104 11.44 -14.54 -3.95
N GLY A 105 11.73 -13.23 -3.99
CA GLY A 105 11.17 -12.29 -4.97
C GLY A 105 10.05 -11.38 -4.44
N GLY A 106 9.80 -11.40 -3.13
CA GLY A 106 8.85 -10.52 -2.45
C GLY A 106 9.11 -9.02 -2.65
N ALA A 107 8.15 -8.31 -3.24
CA ALA A 107 8.20 -6.86 -3.36
C ALA A 107 7.83 -6.15 -2.05
N SER A 108 8.44 -5.00 -1.78
CA SER A 108 8.07 -4.12 -0.65
C SER A 108 6.84 -3.27 -1.03
N LYS A 109 5.66 -3.89 -1.00
CA LYS A 109 4.36 -3.26 -1.29
C LYS A 109 3.37 -3.54 -0.15
N THR A 110 2.32 -2.73 -0.05
CA THR A 110 1.33 -2.84 1.03
C THR A 110 0.73 -4.25 1.16
N SER A 111 0.30 -4.90 0.08
CA SER A 111 -0.20 -6.29 0.14
C SER A 111 0.81 -7.31 0.61
N ASN A 112 2.10 -7.04 0.47
CA ASN A 112 3.15 -7.99 0.83
C ASN A 112 3.81 -7.67 2.17
N CYS A 113 3.70 -6.45 2.68
CA CYS A 113 4.34 -6.04 3.92
C CYS A 113 3.30 -5.90 5.03
N VAL A 114 3.54 -6.58 6.15
CA VAL A 114 2.64 -6.61 7.30
C VAL A 114 3.35 -6.22 8.60
N PRO A 115 2.68 -5.51 9.53
CA PRO A 115 3.21 -5.26 10.86
C PRO A 115 3.36 -6.55 11.66
N CYS A 116 4.52 -6.76 12.27
CA CYS A 116 4.80 -7.92 13.12
C CYS A 116 5.78 -7.58 14.25
N CYS A 117 5.78 -8.42 15.31
CA CYS A 117 6.80 -8.36 16.34
C CYS A 117 8.10 -9.02 15.86
N LEU A 118 9.25 -8.66 16.46
CA LEU A 118 10.55 -9.23 16.08
C LEU A 118 10.60 -10.76 16.23
N SER A 119 9.94 -11.30 17.25
CA SER A 119 9.91 -12.76 17.48
C SER A 119 9.21 -13.52 16.34
N CYS A 120 8.04 -13.03 15.88
CA CYS A 120 7.32 -13.67 14.77
C CYS A 120 8.08 -13.49 13.46
N ASN A 121 8.62 -12.29 13.21
CA ASN A 121 9.41 -12.00 12.01
C ASN A 121 10.59 -12.97 11.89
N GLY A 122 11.40 -13.08 12.95
CA GLY A 122 12.56 -13.97 12.98
C GLY A 122 12.19 -15.46 12.86
N LYS A 123 11.10 -15.89 13.50
CA LYS A 123 10.63 -17.29 13.41
C LYS A 123 10.05 -17.64 12.04
N LYS A 124 9.37 -16.70 11.37
CA LYS A 124 8.89 -16.93 10.00
C LYS A 124 10.06 -16.91 9.03
N SER A 125 10.95 -15.93 9.14
CA SER A 125 12.08 -15.76 8.22
C SER A 125 11.60 -15.82 6.76
N ASP A 126 12.20 -16.70 5.95
CA ASP A 126 11.87 -16.96 4.56
C ASP A 126 10.83 -18.07 4.35
N LEU A 127 10.17 -18.56 5.40
CA LEU A 127 9.12 -19.56 5.29
C LEU A 127 7.86 -18.99 4.62
N GLU A 128 7.11 -19.86 3.95
CA GLU A 128 5.79 -19.51 3.41
C GLU A 128 4.85 -19.18 4.57
N VAL A 129 4.21 -18.00 4.50
CA VAL A 129 3.54 -17.39 5.64
C VAL A 129 2.41 -18.23 6.22
N LEU A 130 1.52 -18.79 5.39
CA LEU A 130 0.36 -19.54 5.89
C LEU A 130 0.75 -20.92 6.40
N SER A 131 1.72 -21.58 5.78
CA SER A 131 2.32 -22.85 6.22
C SER A 131 3.02 -22.68 7.57
N TRP A 132 3.81 -21.61 7.73
CA TRP A 132 4.43 -21.27 9.00
C TRP A 132 3.39 -20.92 10.06
N TYR A 133 2.42 -20.06 9.73
CA TYR A 133 1.43 -19.56 10.69
C TYR A 133 0.56 -20.68 11.28
N ARG A 134 0.15 -21.66 10.46
CA ARG A 134 -0.62 -22.84 10.90
C ARG A 134 0.10 -23.72 11.93
N LYS A 135 1.42 -23.64 12.02
CA LYS A 135 2.23 -24.42 12.98
C LYS A 135 2.44 -23.70 14.32
N GLN A 136 1.97 -22.47 14.46
CA GLN A 136 2.19 -21.68 15.68
C GLN A 136 1.20 -22.04 16.79
N LYS A 137 1.65 -22.01 18.04
CA LYS A 137 0.78 -22.24 19.22
C LYS A 137 -0.36 -21.23 19.35
N PHE A 138 -0.18 -20.03 18.79
CA PHE A 138 -1.17 -18.93 18.77
C PHE A 138 -1.94 -18.87 17.43
N TYR A 139 -2.00 -19.96 16.68
CA TYR A 139 -2.76 -20.01 15.44
C TYR A 139 -4.23 -19.67 15.68
N ASP A 140 -4.76 -18.74 14.89
CA ASP A 140 -6.17 -18.40 14.86
C ASP A 140 -6.64 -18.39 13.38
N PRO A 141 -7.66 -19.18 13.01
CA PRO A 141 -8.16 -19.22 11.63
C PRO A 141 -8.63 -17.84 11.13
N ARG A 142 -9.14 -16.98 12.02
CA ARG A 142 -9.58 -15.61 11.67
C ARG A 142 -8.37 -14.74 11.30
N ARG A 143 -7.25 -14.86 12.01
CA ARG A 143 -6.00 -14.17 11.64
C ARG A 143 -5.44 -14.70 10.32
N ALA A 144 -5.53 -16.01 10.07
CA ALA A 144 -5.16 -16.58 8.77
C ALA A 144 -6.01 -16.00 7.62
N MET A 145 -7.31 -15.79 7.85
CA MET A 145 -8.19 -15.11 6.91
C MET A 145 -7.78 -13.65 6.70
N ALA A 146 -7.44 -12.92 7.78
CA ALA A 146 -6.96 -11.54 7.67
C ALA A 146 -5.64 -11.43 6.88
N ILE A 147 -4.69 -12.33 7.12
CA ILE A 147 -3.42 -12.41 6.38
C ILE A 147 -3.69 -12.65 4.89
N ARG A 148 -4.59 -13.58 4.55
CA ARG A 148 -4.96 -13.87 3.17
C ARG A 148 -5.69 -12.71 2.50
N ALA A 149 -6.59 -12.03 3.20
CA ALA A 149 -7.25 -10.83 2.71
C ALA A 149 -6.22 -9.71 2.42
N TRP A 150 -5.28 -9.49 3.34
CA TRP A 150 -4.19 -8.52 3.18
C TRP A 150 -3.32 -8.85 1.97
N PHE A 151 -2.92 -10.12 1.82
CA PHE A 151 -2.10 -10.59 0.70
C PHE A 151 -2.76 -10.35 -0.66
N ASN A 152 -4.09 -10.45 -0.72
CA ASN A 152 -4.91 -10.22 -1.91
C ASN A 152 -5.36 -8.75 -2.08
N ASP A 153 -4.68 -7.80 -1.42
CA ASP A 153 -4.97 -6.36 -1.46
C ASP A 153 -6.37 -5.97 -0.90
N ASP A 154 -7.05 -6.84 -0.16
CA ASP A 154 -8.32 -6.53 0.54
C ASP A 154 -8.05 -6.06 1.99
N LEU A 155 -7.46 -4.86 2.11
CA LEU A 155 -7.11 -4.27 3.40
C LEU A 155 -8.33 -3.93 4.26
N LYS A 156 -9.49 -3.67 3.64
CA LYS A 156 -10.73 -3.40 4.36
C LYS A 156 -11.18 -4.65 5.12
N LEU A 157 -11.26 -5.79 4.42
CA LEU A 157 -11.60 -7.06 5.05
C LEU A 157 -10.57 -7.45 6.12
N ALA A 158 -9.28 -7.32 5.81
CA ALA A 158 -8.22 -7.62 6.76
C ALA A 158 -8.35 -6.78 8.05
N SER A 159 -8.56 -5.47 7.91
CA SER A 159 -8.73 -4.56 9.06
C SER A 159 -9.98 -4.90 9.88
N VAL A 160 -11.11 -5.18 9.22
CA VAL A 160 -12.35 -5.58 9.90
C VAL A 160 -12.13 -6.83 10.73
N ILE A 161 -11.53 -7.89 10.15
CA ILE A 161 -11.26 -9.13 10.88
C ILE A 161 -10.31 -8.89 12.05
N LEU A 162 -9.22 -8.13 11.85
CA LEU A 162 -8.26 -7.81 12.91
C LEU A 162 -8.88 -6.98 14.04
N ASN A 163 -9.87 -6.14 13.75
CA ASN A 163 -10.57 -5.37 14.77
C ASN A 163 -11.46 -6.21 15.68
N TYR A 164 -12.03 -7.32 15.18
CA TYR A 164 -12.83 -8.26 16.00
C TYR A 164 -11.99 -9.21 16.86
N LEU A 165 -10.66 -9.19 16.70
CA LEU A 165 -9.73 -10.08 17.41
C LEU A 165 -9.08 -9.45 18.65
N ASN A 166 -9.35 -8.16 18.90
CA ASN A 166 -8.90 -7.43 20.07
C ASN A 166 -10.09 -7.07 20.94
#